data_AF-A0A841E8Q6-F1
#
_entry.id   AF-A0A841E8Q6-F1
#
_cell.length_a   1.000
_cell.length_b   1.000
_cell.length_c   1.000
_cell.angle_alpha   90.00
_cell.angle_beta   90.00
_cell.angle_gamma   90.00
#
_symmetry.space_group_name_H-M   'P 1'
#
loop_
_entity.id
_entity.type
_entity.pdbx_description
1 polymer ?
#
loop_
_entity_poly.entity_id
_entity_poly.type
_entity_poly.pdbx_seq_one_letter_code
_entity_poly.pdbx_strand_id
1 'polypeptide(L)'
;MPVAVGLYRAAVAAAAVSGIAMEVARAEALRPFIYFTIQSNTLLAVCFAFAAWAAWRGRPGPPGGLKGAITLYILITGLVFNFVLSDGPTLVPPAGAGELVGEPWWVVDSSDLLHTVAPVLAAADFVLFDRHRRMRWFYAAAWLLYPLAYAVFTTVRGALFPMAGYPYFFLDVSLLGYGGLIRSLLGYGAAFLVLGLALVAADRLLGAPAPERVLRRVRGERSAAAPAAEEAGPGAPAAEAAGPRAAPPGGVV
;
A
#
# COMPACT_ATOMS: atom_id res chain seq x y z
N MET A 1 15.64 -2.37 15.75
CA MET A 1 14.68 -2.03 14.68
C MET A 1 14.10 -3.22 13.92
N PRO A 2 14.87 -4.19 13.37
CA PRO A 2 14.27 -5.28 12.57
C PRO A 2 13.28 -6.16 13.35
N VAL A 3 13.52 -6.37 14.64
CA VAL A 3 12.60 -7.09 15.54
C VAL A 3 11.25 -6.37 15.66
N ALA A 4 11.24 -5.07 15.95
CA ALA A 4 10.01 -4.29 16.10
C ALA A 4 9.19 -4.21 14.80
N VAL A 5 9.84 -4.02 13.65
CA VAL A 5 9.16 -4.04 12.34
C VAL A 5 8.60 -5.43 12.04
N GLY A 6 9.35 -6.49 12.37
CA GLY A 6 8.86 -7.86 12.22
C GLY A 6 7.66 -8.16 13.12
N LEU A 7 7.68 -7.71 14.38
CA LEU A 7 6.55 -7.84 15.30
C LEU A 7 5.32 -7.09 14.80
N TYR A 8 5.49 -5.86 14.32
CA TYR A 8 4.40 -5.08 13.71
C TYR A 8 3.76 -5.86 12.55
N ARG A 9 4.59 -6.36 11.62
CA ARG A 9 4.09 -7.08 10.44
C ARG A 9 3.44 -8.42 10.80
N ALA A 10 3.96 -9.10 11.82
CA ALA A 10 3.32 -10.29 12.37
C ALA A 10 1.96 -9.96 12.99
N ALA A 11 1.82 -8.82 13.66
CA ALA A 11 0.54 -8.36 14.20
C ALA A 11 -0.48 -8.04 13.09
N VAL A 12 -0.06 -7.42 11.98
CA VAL A 12 -0.93 -7.21 10.81
C VAL A 12 -1.42 -8.56 10.25
N ALA A 13 -0.51 -9.52 10.08
CA ALA A 13 -0.88 -10.85 9.60
C ALA A 13 -1.82 -11.57 10.56
N ALA A 14 -1.58 -11.46 11.88
CA ALA A 14 -2.43 -12.04 12.90
C ALA A 14 -3.84 -11.42 12.88
N ALA A 15 -3.97 -10.10 12.76
CA ALA A 15 -5.27 -9.43 12.65
C ALA A 15 -6.09 -9.95 11.45
N ALA A 16 -5.46 -10.07 10.28
CA ALA A 16 -6.11 -10.61 9.10
C ALA A 16 -6.51 -12.09 9.26
N VAL A 17 -5.62 -12.93 9.82
CA VAL A 17 -5.92 -14.35 10.09
C VAL A 17 -7.07 -14.49 11.09
N SER A 18 -7.07 -13.71 12.16
CA SER A 18 -8.13 -13.72 13.17
C SER A 18 -9.47 -13.33 12.56
N GLY A 19 -9.54 -12.26 11.77
CA GLY A 19 -10.76 -11.85 11.08
C GLY A 19 -11.28 -12.94 10.13
N ILE A 20 -10.40 -13.56 9.34
CA ILE A 20 -10.76 -14.67 8.45
C ILE A 20 -11.26 -15.88 9.25
N ALA A 21 -10.58 -16.25 10.34
CA ALA A 21 -10.94 -17.39 11.16
C ALA A 21 -12.32 -17.21 11.81
N MET A 22 -12.62 -16.01 12.30
CA MET A 22 -13.93 -15.66 12.85
C MET A 22 -15.05 -15.78 11.80
N GLU A 23 -14.77 -15.35 10.56
CA GLU A 23 -15.75 -15.44 9.47
C GLU A 23 -15.98 -16.88 9.01
N VAL A 24 -14.92 -17.68 8.89
CA VAL A 24 -15.01 -19.10 8.52
C VAL A 24 -15.71 -19.90 9.61
N ALA A 25 -15.43 -19.62 10.88
CA ALA A 25 -16.10 -20.27 12.02
C ALA A 25 -17.60 -19.97 12.05
N ARG A 26 -18.03 -18.77 11.63
CA ARG A 26 -19.44 -18.40 11.49
C ARG A 26 -20.12 -19.05 10.29
N ALA A 27 -19.42 -19.17 9.17
CA ALA A 27 -20.01 -19.61 7.91
C ALA A 27 -20.17 -21.14 7.78
N GLU A 28 -19.63 -21.91 8.74
CA GLU A 28 -19.59 -23.40 8.76
C GLU A 28 -19.08 -24.06 7.47
N ALA A 29 -18.46 -23.28 6.56
CA ALA A 29 -18.02 -23.67 5.23
C ALA A 29 -17.01 -22.67 4.65
N LEU A 30 -16.37 -23.04 3.53
CA LEU A 30 -15.42 -22.17 2.80
C LEU A 30 -16.08 -21.10 1.94
N ARG A 31 -17.40 -20.87 2.09
CA ARG A 31 -18.15 -19.86 1.33
C ARG A 31 -17.53 -18.45 1.41
N PRO A 32 -16.98 -17.97 2.55
CA PRO A 32 -16.41 -16.62 2.63
C PRO A 32 -15.28 -16.34 1.63
N PHE A 33 -14.55 -17.35 1.15
CA PHE A 33 -13.43 -17.15 0.22
C PHE A 33 -13.85 -16.62 -1.17
N ILE A 34 -15.14 -16.61 -1.48
CA ILE A 34 -15.64 -15.94 -2.70
C ILE A 34 -15.60 -14.41 -2.60
N TYR A 35 -15.55 -13.85 -1.39
CA TYR A 35 -15.55 -12.40 -1.21
C TYR A 35 -14.14 -11.83 -1.40
N PHE A 36 -14.06 -10.70 -2.10
CA PHE A 36 -12.80 -9.97 -2.31
C PHE A 36 -12.14 -9.58 -0.98
N THR A 37 -12.95 -9.29 0.05
CA THR A 37 -12.48 -9.04 1.42
C THR A 37 -11.62 -10.18 1.95
N ILE A 38 -12.10 -11.42 1.85
CA ILE A 38 -11.37 -12.59 2.37
C ILE A 38 -10.14 -12.87 1.52
N GLN A 39 -10.24 -12.72 0.19
CA GLN A 39 -9.09 -12.91 -0.69
C GLN A 39 -7.98 -11.87 -0.46
N SER A 40 -8.34 -10.58 -0.35
CA SER A 40 -7.38 -9.49 -0.09
C SER A 40 -6.74 -9.62 1.29
N ASN A 41 -7.50 -9.97 2.34
CA ASN A 41 -6.95 -10.25 3.67
C ASN A 41 -6.07 -11.51 3.70
N THR A 42 -6.37 -12.53 2.89
CA THR A 42 -5.52 -13.72 2.76
C THR A 42 -4.17 -13.35 2.13
N LEU A 43 -4.19 -12.56 1.05
CA LEU A 43 -2.96 -12.04 0.42
C LEU A 43 -2.16 -11.18 1.40
N LEU A 44 -2.83 -10.33 2.18
CA LEU A 44 -2.21 -9.53 3.24
C LEU A 44 -1.52 -10.41 4.27
N ALA A 45 -2.24 -11.38 4.85
CA ALA A 45 -1.73 -12.28 5.87
C ALA A 45 -0.46 -13.01 5.41
N VAL A 46 -0.49 -13.60 4.21
CA VAL A 46 0.66 -14.32 3.64
C VAL A 46 1.84 -13.37 3.40
N CYS A 47 1.60 -12.22 2.76
CA CYS A 47 2.65 -11.26 2.45
C CYS A 47 3.29 -10.67 3.70
N PHE A 48 2.49 -10.33 4.72
CA PHE A 48 2.99 -9.74 5.95
C PHE A 48 3.65 -10.76 6.87
N ALA A 49 3.19 -12.02 6.88
CA ALA A 49 3.91 -13.11 7.54
C ALA A 49 5.31 -13.32 6.91
N PHE A 50 5.39 -13.34 5.58
CA PHE A 50 6.68 -13.40 4.88
C PHE A 50 7.55 -12.16 5.17
N ALA A 51 6.96 -10.96 5.17
CA ALA A 51 7.69 -9.73 5.47
C ALA A 51 8.19 -9.66 6.92
N ALA A 52 7.45 -10.22 7.88
CA ALA A 52 7.85 -10.35 9.27
C ALA A 52 9.03 -11.32 9.42
N TRP A 53 8.91 -12.52 8.84
CA TRP A 53 9.98 -13.51 8.80
C TRP A 53 11.27 -12.94 8.16
N ALA A 54 11.14 -12.26 7.02
CA ALA A 54 12.27 -11.66 6.33
C ALA A 54 12.96 -10.60 7.20
N ALA A 55 12.18 -9.78 7.92
CA ALA A 55 12.72 -8.79 8.86
C ALA A 55 13.52 -9.45 10.00
N TRP A 56 13.00 -10.52 10.61
CA TRP A 56 13.71 -11.23 11.68
C TRP A 56 14.96 -11.96 11.20
N ARG A 57 14.96 -12.46 9.95
CA ARG A 57 16.10 -13.14 9.34
C ARG A 57 17.09 -12.20 8.66
N GLY A 58 16.85 -10.88 8.66
CA GLY A 58 17.68 -9.92 7.94
C GLY A 58 17.71 -10.15 6.42
N ARG A 59 16.66 -10.76 5.85
CA ARG A 59 16.55 -11.10 4.42
C ARG A 59 15.75 -10.04 3.66
N PRO A 60 15.89 -9.97 2.33
CA PRO A 60 14.99 -9.17 1.50
C PRO A 60 13.53 -9.59 1.71
N GLY A 61 12.66 -8.61 1.96
CA GLY A 61 11.22 -8.82 2.06
C GLY A 61 10.53 -8.99 0.70
N PRO A 62 9.19 -9.00 0.67
CA PRO A 62 8.43 -9.11 -0.58
C PRO A 62 8.78 -7.99 -1.59
N PRO A 63 8.68 -8.27 -2.90
CA PRO A 63 8.87 -7.24 -3.92
C PRO A 63 7.93 -6.06 -3.70
N GLY A 64 8.46 -4.84 -3.78
CA GLY A 64 7.68 -3.62 -3.49
C GLY A 64 6.43 -3.47 -4.36
N GLY A 65 6.51 -3.86 -5.64
CA GLY A 65 5.35 -3.85 -6.53
C GLY A 65 4.25 -4.84 -6.14
N LEU A 66 4.62 -6.03 -5.62
CA LEU A 66 3.65 -7.01 -5.13
C LEU A 66 3.01 -6.53 -3.82
N LYS A 67 3.83 -6.08 -2.87
CA LYS A 67 3.34 -5.57 -1.60
C LYS A 67 2.45 -4.34 -1.78
N GLY A 68 2.81 -3.43 -2.70
CA GLY A 68 2.00 -2.28 -3.07
C GLY A 68 0.63 -2.66 -3.66
N ALA A 69 0.57 -3.73 -4.46
CA ALA A 69 -0.71 -4.28 -4.94
C ALA A 69 -1.60 -4.73 -3.79
N ILE A 70 -1.01 -5.46 -2.84
CA ILE A 70 -1.72 -5.97 -1.65
C ILE A 70 -2.18 -4.83 -0.75
N THR A 71 -1.35 -3.80 -0.57
CA THR A 71 -1.74 -2.57 0.13
C THR A 71 -2.91 -1.88 -0.58
N LEU A 72 -2.90 -1.78 -1.92
CA LEU A 72 -4.05 -1.25 -2.66
C LEU A 72 -5.31 -2.08 -2.38
N TYR A 73 -5.23 -3.40 -2.47
CA TYR A 73 -6.38 -4.29 -2.32
C TYR A 73 -6.96 -4.25 -0.92
N ILE A 74 -6.14 -4.12 0.12
CA ILE A 74 -6.68 -4.02 1.49
C ILE A 74 -7.26 -2.63 1.76
N LEU A 75 -6.68 -1.55 1.22
CA LEU A 75 -7.21 -0.20 1.41
C LEU A 75 -8.55 -0.02 0.71
N ILE A 76 -8.68 -0.49 -0.53
CA ILE A 76 -9.96 -0.43 -1.25
C ILE A 76 -11.01 -1.33 -0.58
N THR A 77 -10.63 -2.47 0.01
CA THR A 77 -11.53 -3.29 0.84
C THR A 77 -12.10 -2.49 2.01
N GLY A 78 -11.25 -1.79 2.76
CA GLY A 78 -11.70 -0.92 3.85
C GLY A 78 -12.57 0.25 3.37
N LEU A 79 -12.20 0.90 2.28
CA LEU A 79 -12.97 2.03 1.73
C LEU A 79 -14.34 1.60 1.19
N VAL A 80 -14.38 0.57 0.34
CA VAL A 80 -15.64 0.09 -0.24
C VAL A 80 -16.56 -0.44 0.85
N PHE A 81 -16.00 -1.08 1.89
CA PHE A 81 -16.79 -1.46 3.05
C PHE A 81 -17.45 -0.25 3.73
N ASN A 82 -16.65 0.71 4.18
CA ASN A 82 -17.11 1.82 5.01
C ASN A 82 -17.95 2.87 4.24
N PHE A 83 -17.85 2.94 2.91
CA PHE A 83 -18.56 3.94 2.11
C PHE A 83 -19.63 3.37 1.18
N VAL A 84 -19.66 2.06 0.95
CA VAL A 84 -20.58 1.44 -0.02
C VAL A 84 -21.35 0.25 0.55
N LEU A 85 -20.72 -0.58 1.37
CA LEU A 85 -21.34 -1.81 1.88
C LEU A 85 -21.94 -1.65 3.28
N SER A 86 -21.47 -0.72 4.11
CA SER A 86 -21.99 -0.52 5.47
C SER A 86 -23.50 -0.29 5.53
N ASP A 87 -24.08 0.27 4.45
CA ASP A 87 -25.51 0.54 4.32
C ASP A 87 -26.18 -0.25 3.15
N GLY A 88 -25.49 -1.22 2.52
CA GLY A 88 -25.91 -1.87 1.28
C GLY A 88 -26.37 -3.35 1.45
N PRO A 89 -27.25 -3.88 0.57
CA PRO A 89 -27.67 -5.28 0.63
C PRO A 89 -26.55 -6.23 0.17
N THR A 90 -26.09 -7.10 1.07
CA THR A 90 -25.09 -8.15 0.80
C THR A 90 -25.66 -9.55 1.06
N LEU A 91 -25.25 -10.55 0.26
CA LEU A 91 -25.71 -11.95 0.42
C LEU A 91 -25.43 -12.54 1.81
N VAL A 92 -24.36 -12.08 2.45
CA VAL A 92 -24.07 -12.27 3.86
C VAL A 92 -23.63 -10.91 4.37
N PRO A 93 -24.43 -10.22 5.21
CA PRO A 93 -23.96 -9.07 5.95
C PRO A 93 -22.68 -9.47 6.68
N PRO A 94 -21.54 -8.79 6.44
CA PRO A 94 -20.38 -8.95 7.31
C PRO A 94 -20.83 -8.79 8.77
N ALA A 95 -20.23 -9.52 9.71
CA ALA A 95 -20.54 -9.32 11.13
C ALA A 95 -20.50 -7.82 11.44
N GLY A 96 -21.58 -7.26 12.01
CA GLY A 96 -21.66 -5.81 12.29
C GLY A 96 -22.07 -4.88 11.13
N ALA A 97 -22.48 -5.38 9.95
CA ALA A 97 -23.09 -4.57 8.87
C ALA A 97 -24.54 -4.13 9.18
N GLY A 98 -24.74 -3.67 10.41
CA GLY A 98 -26.01 -3.49 11.06
C GLY A 98 -25.72 -3.52 12.55
N GLU A 99 -25.30 -2.36 13.06
CA GLU A 99 -25.45 -1.93 14.45
C GLU A 99 -25.30 -3.06 15.49
N LEU A 100 -24.09 -3.21 16.05
CA LEU A 100 -23.89 -3.88 17.33
C LEU A 100 -24.49 -3.01 18.47
N VAL A 101 -25.79 -2.74 18.42
CA VAL A 101 -26.50 -2.10 19.53
C VAL A 101 -26.47 -3.06 20.71
N GLY A 102 -25.61 -2.78 21.69
CA GLY A 102 -25.59 -3.47 22.98
C GLY A 102 -24.35 -4.35 23.26
N GLU A 103 -23.46 -4.56 22.29
CA GLU A 103 -22.18 -5.19 22.59
C GLU A 103 -21.21 -4.16 23.20
N PRO A 104 -20.40 -4.55 24.20
CA PRO A 104 -19.44 -3.63 24.75
C PRO A 104 -18.44 -3.12 23.71
N TRP A 105 -18.04 -1.85 23.82
CA TRP A 105 -17.08 -1.20 22.91
C TRP A 105 -15.71 -1.90 22.80
N TRP A 106 -15.41 -2.85 23.69
CA TRP A 106 -14.18 -3.65 23.69
C TRP A 106 -14.28 -4.97 22.92
N VAL A 107 -15.46 -5.35 22.40
CA VAL A 107 -15.63 -6.53 21.56
C VAL A 107 -15.25 -6.17 20.13
N VAL A 108 -14.15 -6.74 19.65
CA VAL A 108 -13.70 -6.59 18.26
C VAL A 108 -14.25 -7.75 17.44
N ASP A 109 -15.02 -7.46 16.39
CA ASP A 109 -15.58 -8.49 15.51
C ASP A 109 -14.74 -8.76 14.25
N SER A 110 -15.19 -9.68 13.38
CA SER A 110 -14.46 -10.00 12.15
C SER A 110 -14.43 -8.81 11.19
N SER A 111 -15.46 -7.98 11.17
CA SER A 111 -15.53 -6.84 10.27
C SER A 111 -14.58 -5.72 10.68
N ASP A 112 -14.50 -5.41 11.98
CA ASP A 112 -13.52 -4.46 12.52
C ASP A 112 -12.10 -4.85 12.11
N LEU A 113 -11.77 -6.14 12.22
CA LEU A 113 -10.46 -6.65 11.84
C LEU A 113 -10.20 -6.53 10.33
N LEU A 114 -11.15 -6.96 9.51
CA LEU A 114 -10.97 -7.11 8.06
C LEU A 114 -11.14 -5.80 7.27
N HIS A 115 -11.91 -4.85 7.79
CA HIS A 115 -12.29 -3.62 7.09
C HIS A 115 -11.75 -2.34 7.73
N THR A 116 -11.25 -2.40 8.96
CA THR A 116 -10.69 -1.23 9.66
C THR A 116 -9.27 -1.47 10.13
N VAL A 117 -9.04 -2.44 11.01
CA VAL A 117 -7.72 -2.69 11.62
C VAL A 117 -6.69 -3.08 10.57
N ALA A 118 -6.95 -4.11 9.76
CA ALA A 118 -6.00 -4.58 8.75
C ALA A 118 -5.66 -3.49 7.69
N PRO A 119 -6.64 -2.78 7.10
CA PRO A 119 -6.35 -1.65 6.20
C PRO A 119 -5.53 -0.52 6.85
N VAL A 120 -5.87 -0.10 8.06
CA VAL A 120 -5.15 0.97 8.78
C VAL A 120 -3.71 0.56 9.08
N LEU A 121 -3.50 -0.67 9.55
CA LEU A 121 -2.16 -1.19 9.81
C LEU A 121 -1.34 -1.34 8.52
N ALA A 122 -1.96 -1.77 7.42
CA ALA A 122 -1.27 -1.86 6.14
C ALA A 122 -0.87 -0.47 5.58
N ALA A 123 -1.73 0.55 5.73
CA ALA A 123 -1.39 1.93 5.38
C ALA A 123 -0.23 2.45 6.23
N ALA A 124 -0.27 2.24 7.54
CA ALA A 124 0.78 2.70 8.44
C ALA A 124 2.12 1.99 8.15
N ASP A 125 2.13 0.70 7.86
CA ASP A 125 3.36 -0.01 7.46
C ASP A 125 3.93 0.50 6.12
N PHE A 126 3.07 0.79 5.15
CA PHE A 126 3.49 1.44 3.90
C PHE A 126 4.20 2.76 4.18
N VAL A 127 3.62 3.65 4.99
CA VAL A 127 4.20 4.99 5.26
C VAL A 127 5.45 4.94 6.15
N LEU A 128 5.48 4.03 7.13
CA LEU A 128 6.50 4.04 8.19
C LEU A 128 7.71 3.15 7.88
N PHE A 129 7.49 2.01 7.21
CA PHE A 129 8.49 0.95 7.14
C PHE A 129 8.92 0.58 5.73
N ASP A 130 8.16 0.94 4.69
CA ASP A 130 8.55 0.62 3.31
C ASP A 130 9.59 1.57 2.73
N ARG A 131 10.41 0.99 1.84
CA ARG A 131 11.40 1.75 1.10
C ARG A 131 10.73 2.42 -0.08
N HIS A 132 10.70 3.75 -0.01
CA HIS A 132 10.05 4.60 -0.99
C HIS A 132 10.90 4.92 -2.22
N ARG A 133 10.27 5.55 -3.21
CA ARG A 133 10.82 5.97 -4.52
C ARG A 133 11.22 4.82 -5.43
N ARG A 134 10.46 3.73 -5.40
CA ARG A 134 10.75 2.52 -6.20
C ARG A 134 9.60 2.14 -7.12
N MET A 135 8.40 2.64 -6.87
CA MET A 135 7.22 2.31 -7.67
C MET A 135 7.17 3.11 -8.97
N ARG A 136 6.89 2.40 -10.08
CA ARG A 136 6.64 2.96 -11.41
C ARG A 136 5.13 3.17 -11.58
N TRP A 137 4.74 4.19 -12.36
CA TRP A 137 3.33 4.50 -12.67
C TRP A 137 2.58 3.32 -13.31
N PHE A 138 3.28 2.50 -14.10
CA PHE A 138 2.72 1.28 -14.69
C PHE A 138 2.12 0.31 -13.66
N TYR A 139 2.62 0.30 -12.42
CA TYR A 139 2.06 -0.56 -11.38
C TYR A 139 0.59 -0.27 -11.09
N ALA A 140 0.17 1.00 -11.10
CA ALA A 140 -1.23 1.35 -10.85
C ALA A 140 -2.19 0.67 -11.85
N ALA A 141 -1.80 0.58 -13.12
CA ALA A 141 -2.56 -0.15 -14.13
C ALA A 141 -2.41 -1.67 -13.99
N ALA A 142 -1.19 -2.16 -13.73
CA ALA A 142 -0.94 -3.60 -13.59
C ALA A 142 -1.69 -4.22 -12.40
N TRP A 143 -1.88 -3.46 -11.32
CA TRP A 143 -2.63 -3.89 -10.14
C TRP A 143 -4.13 -4.07 -10.42
N LEU A 144 -4.67 -3.53 -11.52
CA LEU A 144 -6.06 -3.80 -11.92
C LEU A 144 -6.27 -5.23 -12.41
N LEU A 145 -5.21 -5.97 -12.75
CA LEU A 145 -5.35 -7.32 -13.29
C LEU A 145 -6.09 -8.26 -12.33
N TYR A 146 -5.79 -8.19 -11.03
CA TYR A 146 -6.43 -9.03 -10.03
C TYR A 146 -7.90 -8.71 -9.78
N PRO A 147 -8.30 -7.44 -9.49
CA PRO A 147 -9.73 -7.12 -9.33
C PRO A 147 -10.54 -7.34 -10.61
N LEU A 148 -9.94 -7.16 -11.80
CA LEU A 148 -10.61 -7.53 -13.06
C LEU A 148 -10.81 -9.05 -13.17
N ALA A 149 -9.79 -9.85 -12.85
CA ALA A 149 -9.92 -11.31 -12.82
C ALA A 149 -10.98 -11.77 -11.82
N TYR A 150 -11.03 -11.13 -10.64
CA TYR A 150 -12.06 -11.37 -9.63
C TYR A 150 -13.47 -11.05 -10.15
N ALA A 151 -13.64 -9.87 -10.77
CA ALA A 151 -14.93 -9.46 -11.34
C ALA A 151 -15.40 -10.43 -12.44
N VAL A 152 -14.51 -10.82 -13.35
CA VAL A 152 -14.82 -11.82 -14.39
C VAL A 152 -15.20 -13.16 -13.75
N PHE A 153 -14.40 -13.66 -12.81
CA PHE A 153 -14.68 -14.93 -12.13
C PHE A 153 -16.05 -14.94 -11.46
N THR A 154 -16.35 -13.91 -10.65
CA THR A 154 -17.60 -13.85 -9.87
C THR A 154 -18.82 -13.65 -10.75
N THR A 155 -18.70 -12.83 -11.81
CA THR A 155 -19.80 -12.60 -12.75
C THR A 155 -20.14 -13.85 -13.56
N VAL A 156 -19.12 -14.53 -14.09
CA VAL A 156 -19.27 -15.80 -14.83
C VAL A 156 -19.84 -16.88 -13.91
N ARG A 157 -19.32 -17.03 -12.68
CA ARG A 157 -19.86 -17.98 -11.69
C ARG A 157 -21.33 -17.72 -11.42
N GLY A 158 -21.72 -16.47 -11.16
CA GLY A 158 -23.11 -16.12 -10.89
C GLY A 158 -24.04 -16.41 -12.08
N ALA A 159 -23.54 -16.21 -13.31
CA ALA A 159 -24.31 -16.49 -14.53
C ALA A 159 -24.47 -17.99 -14.81
N LEU A 160 -23.42 -18.79 -14.55
CA LEU A 160 -23.43 -20.23 -14.75
C LEU A 160 -24.17 -20.99 -13.64
N PHE A 161 -24.12 -20.48 -12.42
CA PHE A 161 -24.73 -21.10 -11.23
C PHE A 161 -25.61 -20.08 -10.49
N PRO A 162 -26.81 -19.75 -10.99
CA PRO A 162 -27.65 -18.72 -10.39
C PRO A 162 -28.00 -18.97 -8.92
N MET A 163 -28.13 -20.25 -8.52
CA MET A 163 -28.42 -20.63 -7.12
C MET A 163 -27.25 -20.34 -6.17
N ALA A 164 -26.07 -20.10 -6.71
CA ALA A 164 -24.86 -19.80 -5.95
C ALA A 164 -24.70 -18.29 -5.70
N GLY A 165 -25.52 -17.44 -6.35
CA GLY A 165 -25.60 -15.99 -6.16
C GLY A 165 -24.35 -15.19 -6.57
N TYR A 166 -24.47 -13.86 -6.59
CA TYR A 166 -23.36 -12.93 -6.79
C TYR A 166 -22.87 -12.40 -5.43
N PRO A 167 -21.55 -12.38 -5.15
CA PRO A 167 -21.06 -11.94 -3.84
C PRO A 167 -21.41 -10.48 -3.53
N TYR A 168 -21.57 -9.65 -4.56
CA TYR A 168 -21.88 -8.24 -4.41
C TYR A 168 -22.98 -7.81 -5.38
N PHE A 169 -23.92 -6.98 -4.91
CA PHE A 169 -25.00 -6.43 -5.75
C PHE A 169 -24.45 -5.65 -6.96
N PHE A 170 -23.30 -5.01 -6.80
CA PHE A 170 -22.64 -4.24 -7.86
C PHE A 170 -21.96 -5.13 -8.93
N LEU A 171 -21.93 -6.45 -8.73
CA LEU A 171 -21.51 -7.43 -9.74
C LEU A 171 -22.68 -8.28 -10.24
N ASP A 172 -23.89 -8.08 -9.71
CA ASP A 172 -25.05 -8.89 -10.03
C ASP A 172 -25.65 -8.49 -11.38
N VAL A 173 -25.39 -9.31 -12.40
CA VAL A 173 -25.92 -9.05 -13.75
C VAL A 173 -27.44 -9.21 -13.82
N SER A 174 -28.04 -10.01 -12.93
CA SER A 174 -29.49 -10.21 -12.89
C SER A 174 -30.20 -8.98 -12.33
N LEU A 175 -29.55 -8.24 -11.43
CA LEU A 175 -30.02 -6.96 -10.89
C LEU A 175 -29.71 -5.78 -11.82
N LEU A 176 -28.50 -5.73 -12.37
CA LEU A 176 -27.98 -4.55 -13.08
C LEU A 176 -28.22 -4.57 -14.60
N GLY A 177 -28.43 -5.76 -15.16
CA GLY A 177 -28.22 -6.01 -16.59
C GLY A 177 -26.76 -5.78 -17.03
N TYR A 178 -26.44 -6.11 -18.28
CA TYR A 178 -25.07 -5.95 -18.81
C TYR A 178 -24.61 -4.48 -18.83
N GLY A 179 -25.51 -3.54 -19.17
CA GLY A 179 -25.18 -2.11 -19.16
C GLY A 179 -24.87 -1.56 -17.77
N GLY A 180 -25.64 -1.98 -16.75
CA GLY A 180 -25.38 -1.62 -15.36
C GLY A 180 -24.09 -2.24 -14.84
N LEU A 181 -23.83 -3.52 -15.18
CA LEU A 181 -22.58 -4.20 -14.83
C LEU A 181 -21.37 -3.47 -15.40
N ILE A 182 -21.37 -3.10 -16.68
CA ILE A 182 -20.25 -2.36 -17.29
C ILE A 182 -20.01 -1.03 -16.58
N ARG A 183 -21.06 -0.26 -16.26
CA ARG A 183 -20.93 1.00 -15.50
C ARG A 183 -20.34 0.78 -14.12
N SER A 184 -20.78 -0.27 -13.42
CA SER A 184 -20.23 -0.66 -12.13
C SER A 184 -18.73 -0.98 -12.23
N LEU A 185 -18.35 -1.85 -13.17
CA LEU A 185 -16.96 -2.23 -13.39
C LEU A 185 -16.06 -1.03 -13.73
N LEU A 186 -16.55 -0.08 -14.52
CA LEU A 186 -15.84 1.17 -14.81
C LEU A 186 -15.69 2.05 -13.57
N GLY A 187 -16.74 2.19 -12.76
CA GLY A 187 -16.72 2.96 -11.52
C GLY A 187 -15.72 2.43 -10.50
N TYR A 188 -15.80 1.12 -10.19
CA TYR A 188 -14.83 0.48 -9.29
C TYR A 188 -13.43 0.44 -9.90
N GLY A 189 -13.30 0.13 -11.19
CA GLY A 189 -12.00 0.14 -11.88
C GLY A 189 -11.32 1.52 -11.80
N ALA A 190 -12.08 2.60 -11.95
CA ALA A 190 -11.58 3.96 -11.76
C ALA A 190 -11.15 4.22 -10.31
N ALA A 191 -11.94 3.78 -9.32
CA ALA A 191 -11.57 3.91 -7.90
C ALA A 191 -10.26 3.18 -7.56
N PHE A 192 -10.09 1.94 -8.03
CA PHE A 192 -8.83 1.19 -7.91
C PHE A 192 -7.67 1.92 -8.59
N LEU A 193 -7.88 2.45 -9.80
CA LEU A 193 -6.83 3.15 -10.54
C LEU A 193 -6.42 4.44 -9.83
N VAL A 194 -7.37 5.26 -9.38
CA VAL A 194 -7.11 6.50 -8.65
C VAL A 194 -6.36 6.23 -7.36
N LEU A 195 -6.80 5.24 -6.57
CA LEU A 195 -6.12 4.86 -5.33
C LEU A 195 -4.72 4.27 -5.59
N GLY A 196 -4.57 3.47 -6.65
CA GLY A 196 -3.28 2.95 -7.08
C GLY A 196 -2.32 4.05 -7.51
N LEU A 197 -2.80 5.04 -8.26
CA LEU A 197 -2.02 6.24 -8.63
C LEU A 197 -1.65 7.05 -7.38
N ALA A 198 -2.56 7.22 -6.42
CA ALA A 198 -2.29 7.90 -5.17
C ALA A 198 -1.20 7.19 -4.35
N LEU A 199 -1.23 5.85 -4.26
CA LEU A 199 -0.17 5.07 -3.62
C LEU A 199 1.18 5.22 -4.32
N VAL A 200 1.22 5.18 -5.65
CA VAL A 200 2.46 5.39 -6.42
C VAL A 200 2.97 6.83 -6.26
N ALA A 201 2.07 7.82 -6.21
CA ALA A 201 2.44 9.21 -5.94
C ALA A 201 3.03 9.36 -4.53
N ALA A 202 2.37 8.78 -3.51
CA ALA A 202 2.85 8.76 -2.15
C ALA A 202 4.23 8.09 -2.04
N ASP A 203 4.42 6.94 -2.70
CA ASP A 203 5.73 6.26 -2.75
C ASP A 203 6.84 7.16 -3.30
N ARG A 204 6.54 8.01 -4.29
CA ARG A 204 7.54 8.91 -4.88
C ARG A 204 7.80 10.15 -4.03
N LEU A 205 6.77 10.67 -3.36
CA LEU A 205 6.89 11.85 -2.50
C LEU A 205 7.59 11.53 -1.18
N LEU A 206 7.30 10.35 -0.60
CA LEU A 206 7.89 9.92 0.65
C LEU A 206 9.40 9.64 0.47
N GLY A 207 10.21 10.21 1.37
CA GLY A 207 11.66 9.96 1.42
C GLY A 207 12.00 8.66 2.16
N ALA A 208 13.24 8.50 2.61
CA ALA A 208 13.65 7.33 3.41
C ALA A 208 12.69 7.07 4.60
N PRO A 209 12.43 5.80 4.97
CA PRO A 209 11.54 5.43 6.08
C PRO A 209 11.83 6.20 7.37
N ALA A 210 10.82 6.42 8.23
CA ALA A 210 11.01 7.16 9.48
C ALA A 210 12.14 6.59 10.38
N PRO A 211 12.26 5.27 10.58
CA PRO A 211 13.39 4.67 11.29
C PRO A 211 14.75 5.02 10.70
N GLU A 212 14.87 5.01 9.37
CA GLU A 212 16.12 5.29 8.66
C GLU A 212 16.48 6.77 8.77
N ARG A 213 15.49 7.67 8.70
CA ARG A 213 15.68 9.11 8.92
C ARG A 213 16.21 9.41 10.33
N VAL A 214 15.65 8.76 11.35
CA VAL A 214 16.11 8.91 12.74
C VAL A 214 17.54 8.39 12.89
N LEU A 215 17.83 7.19 12.38
CA LEU A 215 19.16 6.61 12.45
C LEU A 215 20.22 7.45 11.72
N ARG A 216 19.91 7.99 10.54
CA ARG A 216 20.81 8.91 9.80
C ARG A 216 21.12 10.17 10.60
N ARG A 217 20.11 10.76 11.26
CA ARG A 217 20.32 11.93 12.14
C ARG A 217 21.22 11.58 13.32
N VAL A 218 20.99 10.44 13.98
CA VAL A 218 21.81 9.98 15.11
C VAL A 218 23.25 9.70 14.69
N ARG A 219 23.46 9.17 13.48
CA ARG A 219 24.80 8.91 12.92
C ARG A 219 25.54 10.17 12.46
N GLY A 220 24.94 11.35 12.55
CA GLY A 220 25.56 12.60 12.08
C GLY A 220 25.68 12.70 10.55
N GLU A 221 24.99 11.83 9.79
CA GLU A 221 25.00 11.85 8.32
C GLU A 221 24.09 12.98 7.78
N ARG A 222 24.40 14.24 8.08
CA ARG A 222 23.77 15.40 7.42
C ARG A 222 24.61 15.79 6.19
N SER A 223 23.99 15.61 5.02
CA SER A 223 24.28 16.24 3.72
C SER A 223 25.70 16.80 3.55
N ALA A 224 26.65 15.97 3.10
CA ALA A 224 27.93 16.42 2.55
C ALA A 224 27.78 17.12 1.18
N ALA A 225 26.65 17.80 0.94
CA ALA A 225 26.32 18.47 -0.30
C ALA A 225 25.65 19.82 0.00
N ALA A 226 26.48 20.79 0.38
CA ALA A 226 26.32 22.20 0.05
C ALA A 226 27.75 22.73 -0.16
N PRO A 227 28.16 23.12 -1.38
CA PRO A 227 29.49 23.67 -1.58
C PRO A 227 29.57 25.04 -0.90
N ALA A 228 30.66 25.25 -0.18
CA ALA A 228 31.07 26.51 0.40
C ALA A 228 30.99 27.63 -0.65
N ALA A 229 30.09 28.58 -0.42
CA ALA A 229 30.02 29.84 -1.14
C ALA A 229 29.78 30.96 -0.13
N GLU A 230 30.72 31.15 0.79
CA GLU A 230 30.92 32.42 1.51
C GLU A 230 32.15 32.30 2.41
N GLU A 231 33.33 32.60 1.87
CA GLU A 231 34.45 33.17 2.65
C GLU A 231 35.35 33.91 1.65
N ALA A 232 34.88 35.05 1.15
CA ALA A 232 35.73 36.08 0.58
C ALA A 232 35.97 37.13 1.66
N GLY A 233 37.01 36.91 2.48
CA GLY A 233 37.48 37.88 3.47
C GLY A 233 38.25 39.04 2.82
N PRO A 234 38.21 40.25 3.39
CA PRO A 234 38.83 41.44 2.80
C PRO A 234 40.30 41.55 3.22
N GLY A 235 41.20 41.83 2.28
CA GLY A 235 42.54 42.36 2.63
C GLY A 235 43.66 41.99 1.68
N ALA A 236 44.01 42.92 0.78
CA ALA A 236 45.38 43.07 0.29
C ALA A 236 45.59 44.50 -0.23
N PRO A 237 46.56 45.27 0.31
CA PRO A 237 47.06 46.45 -0.36
C PRO A 237 48.47 46.25 -0.95
N ALA A 238 48.84 47.25 -1.75
CA ALA A 238 50.17 47.63 -2.24
C ALA A 238 50.62 47.02 -3.58
N ALA A 239 50.27 47.74 -4.64
CA ALA A 239 51.10 47.89 -5.83
C ALA A 239 52.19 48.94 -5.56
N GLU A 240 53.45 48.67 -5.91
CA GLU A 240 54.25 49.59 -6.75
C GLU A 240 55.61 49.00 -7.19
N ALA A 241 55.92 49.30 -8.46
CA ALA A 241 57.24 49.54 -9.07
C ALA A 241 58.33 48.44 -9.12
N ALA A 242 58.58 47.92 -10.33
CA ALA A 242 59.75 48.25 -11.17
C ALA A 242 59.91 47.27 -12.36
N GLY A 243 59.91 47.77 -13.59
CA GLY A 243 60.47 47.05 -14.76
C GLY A 243 61.94 47.47 -15.02
N PRO A 244 62.52 47.27 -16.22
CA PRO A 244 62.25 46.28 -17.28
C PRO A 244 63.55 45.64 -17.88
N ARG A 245 63.39 44.81 -18.93
CA ARG A 245 64.38 44.28 -19.93
C ARG A 245 65.02 42.92 -19.56
N ALA A 246 65.24 41.97 -20.47
CA ALA A 246 65.42 41.99 -21.92
C ALA A 246 64.92 40.68 -22.60
N ALA A 247 64.68 40.76 -23.91
CA ALA A 247 64.31 39.66 -24.84
C ALA A 247 65.57 39.01 -25.48
N PRO A 248 65.46 38.25 -26.59
CA PRO A 248 65.06 36.84 -26.84
C PRO A 248 66.29 36.06 -27.40
N PRO A 249 66.28 35.03 -28.31
CA PRO A 249 65.22 34.26 -28.99
C PRO A 249 65.48 32.73 -29.16
N GLY A 250 64.57 32.05 -29.87
CA GLY A 250 64.78 30.76 -30.54
C GLY A 250 63.80 29.69 -30.05
N GLY A 251 62.88 29.11 -30.83
CA GLY A 251 62.81 28.95 -32.27
C GLY A 251 63.00 27.47 -32.62
N VAL A 252 62.00 26.93 -33.33
CA VAL A 252 62.08 25.86 -34.35
C VAL A 252 61.65 24.42 -33.93
N VAL A 253 60.60 23.98 -34.68
CA VAL A 253 59.92 22.68 -34.90
C VAL A 253 59.06 22.09 -33.79
#